data_AF-L0KCQ8-F1
#
_entry.id   AF-L0KCQ8-F1
#
_cell.length_a   1.000
_cell.length_b   1.000
_cell.length_c   1.000
_cell.angle_alpha   90.00
_cell.angle_beta   90.00
_cell.angle_gamma   90.00
#
_symmetry.space_group_name_H-M   'P 1'
#
loop_
_entity.id
_entity.type
_entity.pdbx_description
1 polymer ?
#
loop_
_entity_poly.entity_id
_entity_poly.type
_entity_poly.pdbx_seq_one_letter_code
_entity_poly.pdbx_strand_id
1 'polypeptide(L)'
;MTWMGLRRRKDKLKELVLNNKEQINIKLLAILTVVAVSLDLFSSKIMSMIMSLSSTPVSKLENMVKLMQGGLGLLIGALIAPVIEEIVFRGIIVDGIITRYSQKTAIVVSAVLFSIYHFNIFQLLSSFVVGLLLGYIYLETRSVVVCIVTHFIYDLIPLVMNQTQPFRSGVPKIEKMDYIIVVVSRLVLVSGIKLLHNYFQYNSVAFIGGSNGQKENY
;
A
#
# COMPACT_ATOMS: atom_id res chain seq x y z
N MET A 1 -6.45 -31.98 5.25
CA MET A 1 -6.11 -30.79 6.08
C MET A 1 -6.76 -30.99 7.44
N THR A 2 -6.00 -31.14 8.53
CA THR A 2 -6.53 -31.54 9.85
C THR A 2 -7.09 -30.34 10.62
N TRP A 3 -8.12 -30.56 11.46
CA TRP A 3 -8.78 -29.53 12.29
C TRP A 3 -7.78 -28.75 13.18
N MET A 4 -6.76 -29.43 13.70
CA MET A 4 -5.67 -28.80 14.46
C MET A 4 -4.85 -27.81 13.62
N GLY A 5 -4.63 -28.11 12.34
CA GLY A 5 -3.93 -27.19 11.41
C GLY A 5 -4.73 -25.94 11.10
N LEU A 6 -6.05 -26.05 10.99
CA LEU A 6 -6.96 -24.89 10.82
C LEU A 6 -7.00 -24.01 12.08
N ARG A 7 -7.05 -24.61 13.27
CA ARG A 7 -7.05 -23.90 14.55
C ARG A 7 -5.75 -23.11 14.76
N ARG A 8 -4.59 -23.73 14.53
CA ARG A 8 -3.28 -23.09 14.63
C ARG A 8 -3.13 -21.88 13.70
N ARG A 9 -3.66 -21.97 12.47
CA ARG A 9 -3.69 -20.84 11.52
C ARG A 9 -4.57 -19.69 12.00
N LYS A 10 -5.75 -20.00 12.56
CA LYS A 10 -6.68 -19.01 13.10
C LYS A 10 -6.07 -18.25 14.28
N ASP A 11 -5.36 -18.96 15.16
CA ASP A 11 -4.71 -18.36 16.33
C ASP A 11 -3.51 -17.48 15.92
N LYS A 12 -2.72 -17.90 14.93
CA LYS A 12 -1.63 -17.09 14.35
C LYS A 12 -2.15 -15.81 13.66
N LEU A 13 -3.26 -15.89 12.90
CA LEU A 13 -3.86 -14.70 12.29
C LEU A 13 -4.37 -13.72 13.35
N LYS A 14 -4.94 -14.21 14.45
CA LYS A 14 -5.33 -13.35 15.58
C LYS A 14 -4.12 -12.65 16.18
N GLU A 15 -2.99 -13.32 16.33
CA GLU A 15 -1.76 -12.72 16.84
C GLU A 15 -1.23 -11.60 15.91
N LEU A 16 -1.16 -11.87 14.59
CA LEU A 16 -0.73 -10.90 13.58
C LEU A 16 -1.62 -9.64 13.51
N VAL A 17 -2.92 -9.79 13.83
CA VAL A 17 -3.92 -8.71 13.78
C VAL A 17 -4.09 -8.00 15.12
N LEU A 18 -4.02 -8.69 16.26
CA LEU A 18 -4.44 -8.13 17.56
C LEU A 18 -3.27 -7.71 18.46
N ASN A 19 -2.05 -8.23 18.25
CA ASN A 19 -0.97 -8.08 19.24
C ASN A 19 0.03 -6.93 18.96
N ASN A 20 -0.28 -6.01 18.03
CA ASN A 20 0.72 -5.08 17.47
C ASN A 20 0.40 -3.58 17.63
N LYS A 21 -0.54 -3.18 18.50
CA LYS A 21 -0.86 -1.75 18.71
C LYS A 21 0.31 -0.95 19.26
N GLU A 22 1.20 -1.57 20.05
CA GLU A 22 2.38 -0.90 20.62
C GLU A 22 3.45 -0.53 19.60
N GLN A 23 3.38 -1.07 18.37
CA GLN A 23 4.35 -0.77 17.33
C GLN A 23 4.10 0.56 16.62
N ILE A 24 2.87 1.08 16.66
CA ILE A 24 2.51 2.33 16.00
C ILE A 24 2.80 3.49 16.95
N ASN A 25 3.83 4.28 16.63
CA ASN A 25 4.10 5.55 17.30
C ASN A 25 4.09 6.71 16.31
N ILE A 26 4.04 7.93 16.86
CA ILE A 26 3.91 9.16 16.07
C ILE A 26 5.05 9.35 15.07
N LYS A 27 6.27 8.90 15.38
CA LYS A 27 7.42 9.01 14.48
C LYS A 27 7.24 8.09 13.27
N LEU A 28 6.88 6.82 13.49
CA LEU A 28 6.58 5.88 12.40
C LEU A 28 5.41 6.39 11.56
N LEU A 29 4.33 6.83 12.20
CA LEU A 29 3.15 7.35 11.51
C LEU A 29 3.51 8.55 10.63
N ALA A 30 4.32 9.49 11.12
CA ALA A 30 4.77 10.64 10.34
C ALA A 30 5.59 10.23 9.10
N ILE A 31 6.52 9.26 9.26
CA ILE A 31 7.32 8.75 8.14
C ILE A 31 6.42 8.07 7.10
N LEU A 32 5.50 7.20 7.54
CA LEU A 32 4.56 6.50 6.67
C LEU A 32 3.67 7.48 5.90
N THR A 33 3.17 8.52 6.55
CA THR A 33 2.38 9.57 5.89
C THR A 33 3.19 10.30 4.82
N VAL A 34 4.44 10.70 5.10
CA VAL A 34 5.29 11.37 4.10
C VAL A 34 5.55 10.44 2.91
N VAL A 35 5.83 9.17 3.15
CA VAL A 35 6.03 8.17 2.09
C VAL A 35 4.76 7.97 1.26
N ALA A 36 3.60 7.82 1.91
CA ALA A 36 2.32 7.62 1.23
C ALA A 36 1.93 8.84 0.37
N VAL A 37 2.03 10.06 0.91
CA VAL A 37 1.72 11.30 0.18
C VAL A 37 2.65 11.48 -1.02
N SER A 38 3.96 11.29 -0.83
CA SER A 38 4.91 11.43 -1.92
C SER A 38 4.74 10.36 -3.00
N LEU A 39 4.36 9.13 -2.61
CA LEU A 39 4.06 8.05 -3.55
C LEU A 39 2.79 8.32 -4.37
N ASP A 40 1.70 8.79 -3.74
CA ASP A 40 0.46 9.15 -4.43
C ASP A 40 0.69 10.31 -5.42
N LEU A 41 1.33 11.39 -4.98
CA LEU A 41 1.64 12.54 -5.85
C LEU A 41 2.57 12.15 -7.01
N PHE A 42 3.53 11.26 -6.77
CA PHE A 42 4.39 10.76 -7.84
C PHE A 42 3.60 9.90 -8.83
N SER A 43 2.86 8.90 -8.34
CA SER A 43 2.16 7.93 -9.19
C SER A 43 1.04 8.58 -10.00
N SER A 44 0.25 9.47 -9.39
CA SER A 44 -0.84 10.20 -10.05
C SER A 44 -0.33 11.10 -11.18
N LYS A 45 0.81 11.78 -11.00
CA LYS A 45 1.40 12.64 -12.03
C LYS A 45 2.07 11.86 -13.15
N ILE A 46 2.73 10.75 -12.83
CA ILE A 46 3.23 9.80 -13.84
C ILE A 46 2.07 9.25 -14.67
N MET A 47 0.96 8.85 -14.03
CA MET A 47 -0.23 8.36 -14.73
C MET A 47 -0.83 9.45 -15.62
N SER A 48 -0.93 10.70 -15.15
CA SER A 48 -1.38 11.83 -15.97
C SER A 48 -0.54 12.01 -17.23
N MET A 49 0.78 11.89 -17.13
CA MET A 49 1.69 11.94 -18.28
C MET A 49 1.54 10.73 -19.22
N ILE A 50 1.29 9.53 -18.70
CA ILE A 50 1.01 8.36 -19.54
C ILE A 50 -0.32 8.55 -20.28
N MET A 51 -1.35 9.06 -19.59
CA MET A 51 -2.65 9.32 -20.19
C MET A 51 -2.59 10.44 -21.23
N SER A 52 -1.73 11.45 -21.05
CA SER A 52 -1.56 12.52 -22.04
C SER A 52 -0.94 12.03 -23.35
N LEU A 53 -0.19 10.93 -23.31
CA LEU A 53 0.34 10.24 -24.49
C LEU A 53 -0.72 9.33 -25.15
N SER A 54 -1.75 8.93 -24.42
CA SER A 54 -2.80 8.04 -24.93
C SER A 54 -3.87 8.83 -25.69
N SER A 55 -4.17 8.44 -26.93
CA SER A 55 -5.25 9.06 -27.73
C SER A 55 -6.65 8.54 -27.39
N THR A 56 -6.82 7.84 -26.25
CA THR A 56 -8.08 7.16 -25.91
C THR A 56 -9.17 8.18 -25.53
N PRO A 57 -10.38 8.10 -26.14
CA PRO A 57 -11.50 8.96 -25.77
C PRO A 57 -11.93 8.72 -24.31
N VAL A 58 -11.66 9.70 -23.45
CA VAL A 58 -11.94 9.66 -21.99
C VAL A 58 -13.46 9.61 -21.67
N SER A 59 -14.32 9.86 -22.66
CA SER A 59 -15.77 9.98 -22.49
C SER A 59 -16.49 8.68 -22.11
N LYS A 60 -16.01 7.50 -22.54
CA LYS A 60 -16.56 6.21 -22.06
C LYS A 60 -16.15 5.88 -20.62
N LEU A 61 -14.99 6.39 -20.19
CA LEU A 61 -14.44 6.19 -18.85
C LEU A 61 -15.13 7.10 -17.82
N GLU A 62 -15.56 8.29 -18.25
CA GLU A 62 -16.22 9.30 -17.42
C GLU A 62 -17.45 8.77 -16.67
N ASN A 63 -18.35 8.05 -17.34
CA ASN A 63 -19.57 7.55 -16.70
C ASN A 63 -19.29 6.41 -15.71
N MET A 64 -18.29 5.56 -15.98
CA MET A 64 -17.86 4.50 -15.05
C MET A 64 -17.15 5.09 -13.83
N VAL A 65 -16.28 6.09 -14.04
CA VAL A 65 -15.56 6.79 -12.98
C VAL A 65 -16.52 7.59 -12.09
N LYS A 66 -17.49 8.30 -12.66
CA LYS A 66 -18.51 9.02 -11.89
C LYS A 66 -19.38 8.09 -11.03
N LEU A 67 -19.69 6.89 -11.53
CA LEU A 67 -20.43 5.87 -10.76
C LEU A 67 -19.61 5.30 -9.59
N MET A 68 -18.29 5.11 -9.81
CA MET A 68 -17.35 4.65 -8.77
C MET A 68 -16.98 5.73 -7.74
N GLN A 69 -17.11 7.01 -8.09
CA GLN A 69 -16.90 8.16 -7.20
C GLN A 69 -18.11 8.51 -6.31
N GLY A 70 -19.17 7.69 -6.32
CA GLY A 70 -20.28 7.86 -5.38
C GLY A 70 -19.80 7.73 -3.92
N GLY A 71 -20.25 8.63 -3.03
CA GLY A 71 -19.73 8.75 -1.65
C GLY A 71 -19.78 7.45 -0.83
N LEU A 72 -20.75 6.57 -1.09
CA LEU A 72 -20.85 5.26 -0.42
C LEU A 72 -19.80 4.25 -0.93
N GLY A 73 -19.51 4.25 -2.23
CA GLY A 73 -18.50 3.38 -2.85
C GLY A 73 -17.08 3.78 -2.43
N LEU A 74 -16.84 5.08 -2.30
CA LEU A 74 -15.58 5.62 -1.78
C LEU A 74 -15.37 5.29 -0.29
N LEU A 75 -16.39 5.38 0.56
CA LEU A 75 -16.27 5.04 1.99
C LEU A 75 -16.00 3.54 2.20
N ILE A 76 -16.73 2.66 1.52
CA ILE A 76 -16.56 1.21 1.66
C ILE A 76 -15.21 0.78 1.06
N GLY A 77 -14.87 1.31 -0.12
CA GLY A 77 -13.61 1.03 -0.81
C GLY A 77 -12.39 1.55 -0.04
N ALA A 78 -12.47 2.70 0.62
CA ALA A 78 -11.34 3.27 1.34
C ALA A 78 -11.23 2.82 2.82
N LEU A 79 -12.29 2.25 3.42
CA LEU A 79 -12.28 1.87 4.85
C LEU A 79 -12.37 0.36 5.10
N ILE A 80 -13.10 -0.39 4.29
CA ILE A 80 -13.33 -1.82 4.54
C ILE A 80 -12.41 -2.67 3.67
N ALA A 81 -12.25 -2.31 2.39
CA ALA A 81 -11.43 -3.07 1.46
C ALA A 81 -9.96 -3.21 1.92
N PRO A 82 -9.27 -2.14 2.39
CA PRO A 82 -7.86 -2.24 2.79
C PRO A 82 -7.63 -3.22 3.94
N VAL A 83 -8.62 -3.38 4.84
CA VAL A 83 -8.54 -4.36 5.93
C VAL A 83 -8.49 -5.79 5.38
N ILE A 84 -9.43 -6.12 4.50
CA ILE A 84 -9.52 -7.47 3.91
C ILE A 84 -8.32 -7.73 3.02
N GLU A 85 -7.95 -6.75 2.21
CA GLU A 85 -6.79 -6.83 1.32
C GLU A 85 -5.51 -7.10 2.10
N GLU A 86 -5.19 -6.33 3.13
CA GLU A 86 -3.95 -6.56 3.89
C GLU A 86 -3.97 -7.89 4.67
N ILE A 87 -5.12 -8.33 5.17
CA ILE A 87 -5.24 -9.67 5.78
C ILE A 87 -4.91 -10.76 4.76
N VAL A 88 -5.44 -10.67 3.54
CA VAL A 88 -5.22 -11.67 2.50
C VAL A 88 -3.78 -11.58 1.97
N PHE A 89 -3.34 -10.41 1.53
CA PHE A 89 -2.07 -10.24 0.84
C PHE A 89 -0.86 -10.32 1.78
N ARG A 90 -0.96 -9.84 3.02
CA ARG A 90 0.15 -9.90 3.99
C ARG A 90 0.02 -11.09 4.92
N GLY A 91 -1.11 -11.17 5.62
CA GLY A 91 -1.34 -12.20 6.64
C GLY A 91 -1.44 -13.63 6.08
N ILE A 92 -1.86 -13.81 4.82
CA ILE A 92 -2.01 -15.13 4.20
C ILE A 92 -0.98 -15.34 3.08
N ILE A 93 -0.91 -14.47 2.08
CA ILE A 93 -0.08 -14.68 0.89
C ILE A 93 1.41 -14.51 1.21
N VAL A 94 1.85 -13.34 1.70
CA VAL A 94 3.27 -13.14 2.06
C VAL A 94 3.69 -14.16 3.12
N ASP A 95 2.91 -14.29 4.20
CA ASP A 95 3.21 -15.22 5.29
C ASP A 95 3.25 -16.69 4.86
N GLY A 96 2.45 -17.07 3.87
CA GLY A 96 2.49 -18.40 3.26
C GLY A 96 3.73 -18.61 2.39
N ILE A 97 4.07 -17.65 1.53
CA ILE A 97 5.18 -17.78 0.57
C ILE A 97 6.53 -17.83 1.28
N ILE A 98 6.74 -17.02 2.32
CA ILE A 98 8.02 -16.99 3.07
C ILE A 98 8.36 -18.31 3.76
N THR A 99 7.41 -19.24 3.91
CA THR A 99 7.68 -20.57 4.49
C THR A 99 8.47 -21.48 3.55
N ARG A 100 8.55 -21.14 2.26
CA ARG A 100 9.19 -21.96 1.22
C ARG A 100 10.09 -21.18 0.27
N TYR A 101 9.98 -19.86 0.24
CA TYR A 101 10.69 -18.99 -0.70
C TYR A 101 11.26 -17.77 0.01
N SER A 102 12.16 -17.06 -0.67
CA SER A 102 12.79 -15.86 -0.12
C SER A 102 11.79 -14.76 0.20
N GLN A 103 12.14 -13.91 1.17
CA GLN A 103 11.41 -12.68 1.50
C GLN A 103 11.14 -11.79 0.29
N LYS A 104 12.15 -11.61 -0.58
CA LYS A 104 12.02 -10.83 -1.82
C LYS A 104 10.98 -11.43 -2.77
N THR A 105 11.00 -12.75 -2.93
CA THR A 105 10.02 -13.48 -3.75
C THR A 105 8.61 -13.28 -3.20
N ALA A 106 8.42 -13.40 -1.88
CA ALA A 106 7.12 -13.20 -1.25
C ALA A 106 6.55 -11.79 -1.49
N ILE A 107 7.39 -10.75 -1.34
CA ILE A 107 6.98 -9.36 -1.60
C ILE A 107 6.57 -9.18 -3.06
N VAL A 108 7.42 -9.59 -4.01
CA VAL A 108 7.17 -9.38 -5.45
C VAL A 108 5.92 -10.13 -5.90
N VAL A 109 5.78 -11.41 -5.54
CA VAL A 109 4.61 -12.21 -5.91
C VAL A 109 3.33 -11.62 -5.31
N SER A 110 3.36 -11.25 -4.02
CA SER A 110 2.21 -10.61 -3.38
C SER A 110 1.84 -9.29 -4.05
N ALA A 111 2.83 -8.45 -4.41
CA ALA A 111 2.60 -7.19 -5.12
C ALA A 111 2.01 -7.38 -6.52
N VAL A 112 2.46 -8.39 -7.27
CA VAL A 112 1.88 -8.74 -8.59
C VAL A 112 0.42 -9.17 -8.43
N LEU A 113 0.14 -10.08 -7.48
CA LEU A 113 -1.23 -10.54 -7.23
C LEU A 113 -2.14 -9.41 -6.76
N PHE A 114 -1.63 -8.53 -5.89
CA PHE A 114 -2.33 -7.35 -5.40
C PHE A 114 -2.67 -6.39 -6.54
N SER A 115 -1.72 -6.11 -7.43
CA SER A 115 -1.93 -5.29 -8.63
C SER A 115 -3.02 -5.87 -9.53
N ILE A 116 -2.93 -7.16 -9.89
CA ILE A 116 -3.91 -7.84 -10.77
C ILE A 116 -5.32 -7.84 -10.15
N TYR A 117 -5.42 -8.00 -8.83
CA TYR A 117 -6.70 -8.01 -8.09
C TYR A 117 -7.52 -6.73 -8.27
N HIS A 118 -6.88 -5.59 -8.58
CA HIS A 118 -7.60 -4.32 -8.78
C HIS A 118 -8.38 -4.26 -10.11
N PHE A 119 -8.11 -5.16 -11.05
CA PHE A 119 -8.77 -5.23 -12.37
C PHE A 119 -8.86 -3.88 -13.11
N ASN A 120 -7.92 -2.96 -12.84
CA ASN A 120 -7.90 -1.63 -13.39
C ASN A 120 -6.51 -1.34 -13.95
N ILE A 121 -6.40 -1.26 -15.28
CA ILE A 121 -5.15 -1.03 -15.99
C ILE A 121 -4.44 0.26 -15.53
N PHE A 122 -5.20 1.30 -15.17
CA PHE A 122 -4.65 2.56 -14.69
C PHE A 122 -4.14 2.46 -13.25
N GLN A 123 -4.57 1.46 -12.48
CA GLN A 123 -4.09 1.23 -11.12
C GLN A 123 -3.01 0.14 -11.05
N LEU A 124 -2.83 -0.68 -12.10
CA LEU A 124 -1.87 -1.80 -12.06
C LEU A 124 -0.47 -1.35 -11.60
N LEU A 125 0.08 -0.30 -12.20
CA LEU A 125 1.42 0.16 -11.88
C LEU A 125 1.49 0.75 -10.47
N SER A 126 0.54 1.61 -10.07
CA SER A 126 0.52 2.21 -8.74
C SER A 126 0.30 1.17 -7.65
N SER A 127 -0.68 0.27 -7.81
CA SER A 127 -0.99 -0.80 -6.87
C SER A 127 0.15 -1.81 -6.76
N PHE A 128 0.91 -2.07 -7.84
CA PHE A 128 2.12 -2.89 -7.75
C PHE A 128 3.17 -2.24 -6.85
N VAL A 129 3.46 -0.95 -7.02
CA VAL A 129 4.47 -0.23 -6.22
C VAL A 129 4.04 -0.12 -4.75
N VAL A 130 2.76 0.19 -4.49
CA VAL A 130 2.19 0.20 -3.14
C VAL A 130 2.26 -1.20 -2.52
N GLY A 131 1.95 -2.25 -3.30
CA GLY A 131 2.07 -3.63 -2.87
C GLY A 131 3.49 -4.03 -2.47
N LEU A 132 4.51 -3.52 -3.16
CA LEU A 132 5.92 -3.71 -2.77
C LEU A 132 6.22 -3.01 -1.43
N LEU A 133 5.77 -1.75 -1.26
CA LEU A 133 5.97 -0.98 -0.03
C LEU A 133 5.31 -1.65 1.17
N LEU A 134 4.05 -2.05 1.05
CA LEU A 134 3.30 -2.71 2.10
C LEU A 134 3.88 -4.10 2.42
N GLY A 135 4.32 -4.84 1.39
CA GLY A 135 5.08 -6.08 1.59
C GLY A 135 6.36 -5.87 2.38
N TYR A 136 7.13 -4.82 2.07
CA TYR A 136 8.32 -4.44 2.83
C TYR A 136 8.02 -4.11 4.29
N ILE A 137 7.04 -3.23 4.53
CA ILE A 137 6.59 -2.85 5.88
C ILE A 137 6.16 -4.08 6.68
N TYR A 138 5.41 -5.00 6.06
CA TYR A 138 4.97 -6.23 6.71
C TYR A 138 6.14 -7.11 7.15
N LEU A 139 7.19 -7.25 6.34
CA LEU A 139 8.34 -8.09 6.72
C LEU A 139 9.13 -7.51 7.89
N GLU A 140 9.22 -6.19 7.98
CA GLU A 140 9.94 -5.48 9.05
C GLU A 140 9.14 -5.45 10.36
N THR A 141 7.82 -5.30 10.28
CA THR A 141 6.95 -5.12 11.46
C THR A 141 6.25 -6.40 11.93
N ARG A 142 6.05 -7.36 11.01
CA ARG A 142 5.16 -8.52 11.19
C ARG A 142 3.76 -8.14 11.65
N SER A 143 3.31 -6.95 11.25
CA SER A 143 2.03 -6.38 11.67
C SER A 143 1.14 -6.06 10.48
N VAL A 144 0.02 -6.78 10.39
CA VAL A 144 -1.03 -6.46 9.41
C VAL A 144 -1.65 -5.10 9.73
N VAL A 145 -1.72 -4.72 11.01
CA VAL A 145 -2.29 -3.43 11.44
C VAL A 145 -1.48 -2.24 10.92
N VAL A 146 -0.14 -2.30 10.97
CA VAL A 146 0.71 -1.23 10.41
C VAL A 146 0.49 -1.10 8.90
N CYS A 147 0.32 -2.23 8.21
CA CYS A 147 0.02 -2.24 6.77
C CYS A 147 -1.36 -1.63 6.49
N ILE A 148 -2.39 -2.02 7.24
CA ILE A 148 -3.75 -1.46 7.14
C ILE A 148 -3.73 0.06 7.33
N VAL A 149 -3.06 0.55 8.37
CA VAL A 149 -2.95 1.99 8.64
C VAL A 149 -2.21 2.71 7.50
N THR A 150 -1.11 2.13 7.00
CA THR A 150 -0.37 2.71 5.87
C THR A 150 -1.23 2.76 4.61
N HIS A 151 -1.97 1.70 4.34
CA HIS A 151 -2.87 1.59 3.19
C HIS A 151 -4.01 2.61 3.28
N PHE A 152 -4.62 2.77 4.45
CA PHE A 152 -5.61 3.82 4.69
C PHE A 152 -5.06 5.23 4.46
N ILE A 153 -3.84 5.51 4.94
CA ILE A 153 -3.22 6.82 4.74
C ILE A 153 -3.00 7.08 3.24
N TYR A 154 -2.57 6.05 2.50
CA TYR A 154 -2.40 6.12 1.06
C TYR A 154 -3.72 6.43 0.34
N ASP A 155 -4.81 5.73 0.67
CA ASP A 155 -6.12 5.89 0.01
C ASP A 155 -6.88 7.16 0.44
N LEU A 156 -6.61 7.68 1.64
CA LEU A 156 -7.25 8.89 2.14
C LEU A 156 -6.86 10.13 1.31
N ILE A 157 -5.64 10.17 0.78
CA ILE A 157 -5.13 11.30 0.01
C ILE A 157 -5.97 11.55 -1.26
N PRO A 158 -6.11 10.59 -2.19
CA PRO A 158 -6.95 10.77 -3.37
C PRO A 158 -8.43 10.91 -3.00
N LEU A 159 -8.91 10.28 -1.92
CA LEU A 159 -10.28 10.45 -1.45
C LEU A 159 -10.59 11.93 -1.13
N VAL A 160 -9.71 12.60 -0.39
CA VAL A 160 -9.88 14.03 -0.03
C VAL A 160 -9.67 14.92 -1.25
N MET A 161 -8.62 14.66 -2.05
CA MET A 161 -8.29 15.50 -3.21
C MET A 161 -9.38 15.44 -4.29
N ASN A 162 -9.91 14.25 -4.60
CA ASN A 162 -10.89 14.06 -5.68
C ASN A 162 -12.28 14.64 -5.37
N GLN A 163 -12.66 14.78 -4.10
CA GLN A 163 -13.92 15.45 -3.73
C GLN A 163 -13.91 16.95 -4.02
N THR A 164 -12.73 17.56 -4.13
CA THR A 164 -12.58 19.01 -4.32
C THR A 164 -12.37 19.41 -5.78
N GLN A 165 -12.10 18.47 -6.67
CA GLN A 165 -11.78 18.73 -8.07
C GLN A 165 -12.93 18.30 -8.99
N PRO A 166 -13.48 19.20 -9.82
CA PRO A 166 -14.43 18.77 -10.84
C PRO A 166 -13.74 17.78 -11.78
N PHE A 167 -14.43 16.67 -12.09
CA PHE A 167 -13.95 15.69 -13.07
C PHE A 167 -13.61 16.41 -14.38
N ARG A 168 -12.32 16.46 -14.73
CA ARG A 168 -11.85 17.09 -15.97
C ARG A 168 -12.07 16.10 -17.12
N SER A 169 -13.01 16.41 -18.00
CA SER A 169 -13.19 15.64 -19.24
C SER A 169 -12.07 15.95 -20.23
N GLY A 170 -11.56 14.90 -20.90
CA GLY A 170 -10.52 15.01 -21.93
C GLY A 170 -9.13 14.57 -21.49
N VAL A 171 -8.19 14.62 -22.44
CA VAL A 171 -6.79 14.25 -22.21
C VAL A 171 -6.14 15.27 -21.26
N PRO A 172 -5.45 14.83 -20.17
CA PRO A 172 -4.79 15.74 -19.26
C PRO A 172 -3.79 16.64 -19.98
N LYS A 173 -3.94 17.96 -19.86
CA LYS A 173 -2.91 18.91 -20.30
C LYS A 173 -1.80 18.93 -19.25
N ILE A 174 -0.58 18.60 -19.66
CA ILE A 174 0.58 18.60 -18.77
C ILE A 174 1.12 20.03 -18.65
N GLU A 175 1.15 20.53 -17.43
CA GLU A 175 1.67 21.86 -17.12
C GLU A 175 3.10 21.78 -16.55
N LYS A 176 3.84 22.90 -16.59
CA LYS A 176 5.19 22.98 -16.01
C LYS A 176 5.20 22.55 -14.53
N MET A 177 4.14 22.84 -13.79
CA MET A 177 3.99 22.45 -12.40
C MET A 177 3.94 20.93 -12.20
N ASP A 178 3.41 20.16 -13.14
CA ASP A 178 3.35 18.70 -13.02
C ASP A 178 4.75 18.07 -13.02
N TYR A 179 5.67 18.59 -13.85
CA TYR A 179 7.07 18.16 -13.85
C TYR A 179 7.77 18.47 -12.52
N ILE A 180 7.52 19.66 -11.96
CA ILE A 180 8.08 20.05 -10.67
C ILE A 180 7.56 19.11 -9.57
N ILE A 181 6.26 18.82 -9.56
CA ILE A 181 5.65 17.89 -8.60
C ILE A 181 6.30 16.52 -8.70
N VAL A 182 6.49 15.97 -9.91
CA VAL A 182 7.14 14.66 -10.11
C VAL A 182 8.57 14.63 -9.55
N VAL A 183 9.36 15.68 -9.80
CA VAL A 183 10.75 15.73 -9.31
C VAL A 183 10.77 15.84 -7.78
N VAL A 184 9.99 16.76 -7.21
CA VAL A 184 9.94 16.98 -5.76
C VAL A 184 9.39 15.75 -5.05
N SER A 185 8.27 15.18 -5.50
CA SER A 185 7.66 14.00 -4.89
C SER A 185 8.61 12.79 -4.95
N ARG A 186 9.36 12.61 -6.05
CA ARG A 186 10.40 11.57 -6.14
C ARG A 186 11.51 11.77 -5.11
N LEU A 187 12.03 12.98 -4.94
CA LEU A 187 13.09 13.26 -3.98
C LEU A 187 12.63 13.01 -2.54
N VAL A 188 11.41 13.46 -2.21
CA VAL A 188 10.77 13.23 -0.91
C VAL A 188 10.52 11.74 -0.69
N LEU A 189 10.02 11.02 -1.69
CA LEU A 189 9.76 9.58 -1.62
C LEU A 189 11.03 8.78 -1.35
N VAL A 190 12.10 9.04 -2.11
CA VAL A 190 13.40 8.35 -1.93
C VAL A 190 13.96 8.64 -0.53
N SER A 191 13.86 9.89 -0.07
CA SER A 191 14.31 10.27 1.27
C SER A 191 13.45 9.63 2.36
N GLY A 192 12.14 9.60 2.18
CA GLY A 192 11.18 8.97 3.09
C GLY A 192 11.38 7.46 3.21
N ILE A 193 11.63 6.75 2.10
CA ILE A 193 11.95 5.32 2.10
C ILE A 193 13.26 5.05 2.85
N LYS A 194 14.29 5.88 2.64
CA LYS A 194 15.55 5.77 3.42
C LYS A 194 15.33 5.99 4.91
N LEU A 195 14.55 7.00 5.28
CA LEU A 195 14.19 7.26 6.67
C LEU A 195 13.40 6.10 7.29
N LEU A 196 12.45 5.52 6.54
CA LEU A 196 11.68 4.35 6.96
C LEU A 196 12.59 3.13 7.18
N HIS A 197 13.50 2.88 6.24
CA HIS A 197 14.47 1.80 6.37
C HIS A 197 15.36 1.98 7.61
N ASN A 198 15.92 3.17 7.80
CA ASN A 198 16.74 3.49 8.98
C ASN A 198 15.93 3.38 10.27
N TYR A 199 14.67 3.79 10.26
CA TYR A 199 13.76 3.66 11.38
C TYR A 199 13.57 2.19 11.77
N PHE A 200 13.31 1.30 10.81
CA PHE A 200 13.18 -0.12 11.09
C PHE A 200 14.50 -0.74 11.55
N GLN A 201 15.63 -0.39 10.93
CA GLN A 201 16.94 -0.87 11.38
C GLN A 201 17.23 -0.46 12.84
N TYR A 202 16.97 0.79 13.20
CA TYR A 202 17.18 1.28 14.57
C TYR A 202 16.26 0.62 15.60
N ASN A 203 14.97 0.43 15.26
CA ASN A 203 13.97 -0.11 16.18
C ASN A 203 13.86 -1.65 16.13
N SER A 204 14.50 -2.33 15.17
CA SER A 204 14.47 -3.80 15.02
C SER A 204 15.00 -4.54 16.26
N VAL A 205 15.93 -3.93 17.00
CA VAL A 205 16.47 -4.46 18.27
C VAL A 205 15.40 -4.44 19.38
N ALA A 206 14.48 -3.47 19.36
CA ALA A 206 13.37 -3.39 20.32
C ALA A 206 12.17 -4.28 19.91
N PHE A 207 11.88 -4.41 18.61
CA PHE A 207 10.81 -5.27 18.11
C PHE A 207 11.07 -6.77 18.30
N ILE A 208 12.34 -7.20 18.20
CA ILE A 208 12.76 -8.60 18.43
C ILE A 208 13.01 -8.89 19.92
N GLY A 209 13.25 -7.86 20.75
CA GLY A 209 13.49 -8.02 22.19
C GLY A 209 12.25 -8.31 23.05
N GLY A 210 11.03 -8.16 22.49
CA GLY A 210 9.76 -8.39 23.17
C GLY A 210 9.13 -9.77 22.95
N SER A 211 9.64 -10.57 22.01
CA SER A 211 9.28 -11.98 21.86
C SER A 211 10.56 -12.80 21.95
N ASN A 212 10.60 -13.74 22.90
CA ASN A 212 11.75 -14.63 23.11
C ASN A 212 12.34 -15.08 21.78
N GLY A 213 13.59 -14.68 21.55
CA GLY A 213 14.30 -14.91 20.31
C GLY A 213 14.37 -16.39 19.97
N GLN A 214 13.59 -16.80 18.97
CA GLN A 214 13.98 -17.85 18.07
C GLN A 214 14.18 -17.23 16.70
N LYS A 215 15.43 -16.79 16.45
CA LYS A 215 15.98 -16.80 15.11
C LYS A 215 16.09 -18.27 14.69
N GLU A 216 15.02 -18.86 14.19
CA GLU A 216 15.16 -20.02 13.33
C GLU A 216 15.56 -19.49 11.95
N ASN A 217 16.84 -19.74 11.64
CA ASN A 217 17.39 -19.55 10.31
C ASN A 217 16.56 -20.35 9.31
N TYR A 218 15.98 -19.66 8.33
CA TYR A 218 15.56 -20.21 7.05
C TYR A 218 15.97 -19.23 5.95
#